data_AF-A0AAV9Z4Q0-F1
#
_entry.id   AF-A0AAV9Z4Q0-F1
#
_cell.length_a   1.000
_cell.length_b   1.000
_cell.length_c   1.000
_cell.angle_alpha   90.00
_cell.angle_beta   90.00
_cell.angle_gamma   90.00
#
_symmetry.space_group_name_H-M   'P 1'
#
loop_
_entity.id
_entity.type
_entity.pdbx_description
1 polymer ?
#
loop_
_entity_poly.entity_id
_entity_poly.type
_entity_poly.pdbx_seq_one_letter_code
_entity_poly.pdbx_strand_id
1 'polypeptide(L)'
;MKTFAAAKLEIGLEMLREINIESVQEASRALSIIVSIYLDDPDPPLDPQYRATTNSLSLLQREAELYELLKQAHADGSYDIVRNSVLIRHPDAIFPRRAEEFMEKLKAPLEAFIASANPVTPWQSELTGTDALMDAHPASLGLLSQDLLPVMSLHDLGGFIHDPILSSRFDELFARGKKTVLVNTSGSGKTRLMFEGLCRHWGLYFTVFNYGARDLGSNDIANVIDRLEFTLQDVSSSTEGSRHLEQNHALAEGLIARTLLARLLIFRMFLEIASEGGLTEEHKKRWLMLQLFPSLKLGCDIFGYLASSLGNFNPGKEIAVTQAKIQELLDHDSHLFFVLDEAQQAARKFCGAFDAEPGKRHPLLLK
;
A
#
# COMPACT_ATOMS: atom_id res chain seq x y z
N MET A 1 31.73 -6.39 -13.55
CA MET A 1 30.68 -5.35 -13.53
C MET A 1 31.18 -4.00 -13.02
N LYS A 2 31.84 -3.88 -11.85
CA LYS A 2 32.32 -2.59 -11.32
C LYS A 2 33.21 -1.78 -12.28
N THR A 3 34.03 -2.43 -13.10
CA THR A 3 34.92 -1.79 -14.09
C THR A 3 34.18 -1.19 -15.28
N PHE A 4 33.03 -1.75 -15.68
CA PHE A 4 32.27 -1.24 -16.84
C PHE A 4 31.46 0.01 -16.48
N ALA A 5 30.85 0.03 -15.29
CA ALA A 5 30.12 1.19 -14.80
C ALA A 5 31.04 2.42 -14.60
N ALA A 6 32.25 2.20 -14.06
CA ALA A 6 33.24 3.25 -13.88
C ALA A 6 33.71 3.83 -15.23
N ALA A 7 34.01 2.99 -16.21
CA ALA A 7 34.42 3.44 -17.54
C ALA A 7 33.28 4.19 -18.27
N LYS A 8 32.04 3.71 -18.15
CA LYS A 8 30.86 4.39 -18.70
C LYS A 8 30.66 5.78 -18.11
N LEU A 9 30.85 5.91 -16.79
CA LEU A 9 30.78 7.20 -16.09
C LEU A 9 31.88 8.14 -16.56
N GLU A 10 33.13 7.68 -16.65
CA GLU A 10 34.27 8.49 -17.08
C GLU A 10 34.10 9.01 -18.50
N ILE A 11 33.77 8.13 -19.46
CA ILE A 11 33.51 8.51 -20.86
C ILE A 11 32.36 9.51 -20.94
N GLY A 12 31.27 9.27 -20.22
CA GLY A 12 30.12 10.16 -20.22
C GLY A 12 30.44 11.55 -19.67
N LEU A 13 31.24 11.64 -18.60
CA LEU A 13 31.70 12.91 -18.03
C LEU A 13 32.65 13.65 -18.96
N GLU A 14 33.50 12.93 -19.72
CA GLU A 14 34.36 13.53 -20.73
C GLU A 14 33.54 14.13 -21.87
N MET A 15 32.56 13.39 -22.41
CA MET A 15 31.62 13.90 -23.42
C MET A 15 30.86 15.14 -22.93
N LEU A 16 30.49 15.19 -21.64
CA LEU A 16 29.81 16.33 -21.06
C LEU A 16 30.68 17.59 -20.98
N ARG A 17 32.00 17.45 -20.79
CA ARG A 17 32.95 18.57 -20.76
C ARG A 17 33.16 19.21 -22.13
N GLU A 18 32.97 18.46 -23.21
CA GLU A 18 33.12 18.96 -24.58
C GLU A 18 31.91 19.77 -25.07
N ILE A 19 30.76 19.63 -24.42
CA ILE A 19 29.52 20.32 -24.81
C ILE A 19 29.54 21.73 -24.23
N ASN A 20 29.47 22.75 -25.07
CA ASN A 20 29.22 24.12 -24.63
C ASN A 20 27.71 24.36 -24.51
N ILE A 21 27.19 24.55 -23.29
CA ILE A 21 25.74 24.73 -23.07
C ILE A 21 25.36 26.22 -23.24
N GLU A 22 25.27 26.69 -24.49
CA GLU A 22 24.81 28.05 -24.84
C GLU A 22 23.36 28.06 -25.35
N SER A 23 22.89 26.92 -25.84
CA SER A 23 21.55 26.73 -26.39
C SER A 23 20.79 25.56 -25.75
N VAL A 24 19.46 25.57 -25.89
CA VAL A 24 18.60 24.46 -25.46
C VAL A 24 18.92 23.17 -26.24
N GLN A 25 19.36 23.28 -27.50
CA GLN A 25 19.80 22.15 -28.30
C GLN A 25 21.05 21.47 -27.70
N GLU A 26 22.06 22.23 -27.30
CA GLU A 26 23.25 21.68 -26.64
C GLU A 26 22.92 21.11 -25.26
N ALA A 27 22.10 21.82 -24.48
CA ALA A 27 21.56 21.34 -23.21
C ALA A 27 20.84 19.99 -23.35
N SER A 28 20.05 19.79 -24.41
CA SER A 28 19.33 18.53 -24.62
C SER A 28 20.26 17.34 -24.86
N ARG A 29 21.43 17.57 -25.49
CA ARG A 29 22.46 16.55 -25.68
C ARG A 29 23.14 16.22 -24.35
N ALA A 30 23.48 17.24 -23.57
CA ALA A 30 24.03 17.07 -22.23
C ALA A 30 23.07 16.29 -21.32
N LEU A 31 21.78 16.65 -21.30
CA LEU A 31 20.78 15.94 -20.50
C LEU A 31 20.63 14.46 -20.92
N SER A 32 20.57 14.19 -22.23
CA SER A 32 20.52 12.81 -22.76
C SER A 32 21.73 11.96 -22.33
N ILE A 33 22.92 12.57 -22.27
CA ILE A 33 24.14 11.91 -21.78
C ILE A 33 24.05 11.67 -20.26
N ILE A 34 23.65 12.67 -19.46
CA ILE A 34 23.45 12.53 -18.01
C ILE A 34 22.50 11.38 -17.71
N VAL A 35 21.33 11.35 -18.37
CA VAL A 35 20.37 10.25 -18.20
C VAL A 35 21.00 8.92 -18.60
N SER A 36 21.75 8.86 -19.72
CA SER A 36 22.41 7.62 -20.15
C SER A 36 23.45 7.10 -19.14
N ILE A 37 24.20 8.01 -18.49
CA ILE A 37 25.21 7.68 -17.48
C ILE A 37 24.52 7.06 -16.26
N TYR A 38 23.50 7.74 -15.73
CA TYR A 38 22.86 7.41 -14.47
C TYR A 38 21.64 6.49 -14.60
N LEU A 39 21.27 6.05 -15.81
CA LEU A 39 20.09 5.21 -16.02
C LEU A 39 20.16 3.88 -15.24
N ASP A 40 21.36 3.35 -15.09
CA ASP A 40 21.60 2.09 -14.36
C ASP A 40 21.77 2.33 -12.85
N ASP A 41 21.76 3.59 -12.40
CA ASP A 41 21.83 3.93 -11.00
C ASP A 41 20.43 3.83 -10.37
N PRO A 42 20.24 2.98 -9.34
CA PRO A 42 18.94 2.73 -8.77
C PRO A 42 18.34 3.91 -7.99
N ASP A 43 19.11 4.97 -7.68
CA ASP A 43 18.59 6.08 -6.85
C ASP A 43 19.16 7.47 -7.17
N PRO A 44 18.35 8.46 -7.62
CA PRO A 44 16.95 8.32 -8.02
C PRO A 44 16.85 7.71 -9.43
N PRO A 45 15.86 6.84 -9.70
CA PRO A 45 15.67 6.29 -11.05
C PRO A 45 15.24 7.40 -12.01
N LEU A 46 16.01 7.55 -13.08
CA LEU A 46 15.75 8.53 -14.14
C LEU A 46 14.80 7.96 -15.19
N ASP A 47 14.03 8.83 -15.86
CA ASP A 47 13.13 8.40 -16.93
C ASP A 47 13.93 8.06 -18.21
N PRO A 48 13.90 6.80 -18.68
CA PRO A 48 14.61 6.38 -19.88
C PRO A 48 14.22 7.16 -21.13
N GLN A 49 13.03 7.77 -21.18
CA GLN A 49 12.58 8.52 -22.35
C GLN A 49 13.51 9.70 -22.65
N TYR A 50 14.13 10.29 -21.63
CA TYR A 50 15.04 11.43 -21.79
C TYR A 50 16.42 11.01 -22.30
N ARG A 51 16.70 9.71 -22.43
CA ARG A 51 17.85 9.21 -23.18
C ARG A 51 17.82 9.67 -24.64
N ALA A 52 16.63 9.84 -25.23
CA ALA A 52 16.50 10.42 -26.56
C ALA A 52 16.65 11.95 -26.48
N THR A 53 17.59 12.51 -27.25
CA THR A 53 17.84 13.96 -27.32
C THR A 53 16.57 14.75 -27.68
N THR A 54 15.69 14.20 -28.51
CA THR A 54 14.40 14.83 -28.88
C THR A 54 13.49 15.04 -27.67
N ASN A 55 13.39 14.05 -26.79
CA ASN A 55 12.55 14.12 -25.60
C ASN A 55 13.16 15.06 -24.54
N SER A 56 14.49 15.01 -24.38
CA SER A 56 15.23 15.97 -23.56
C SER A 56 15.04 17.41 -24.04
N LEU A 57 15.05 17.64 -25.36
CA LEU A 57 14.80 18.95 -25.96
C LEU A 57 13.38 19.44 -25.63
N SER A 58 12.37 18.61 -25.84
CA SER A 58 10.98 18.97 -25.50
C SER A 58 10.79 19.28 -24.02
N LEU A 59 11.47 18.55 -23.12
CA LEU A 59 11.43 18.81 -21.68
C LEU A 59 12.05 20.18 -21.36
N LEU A 60 13.27 20.45 -21.83
CA LEU A 60 13.98 21.69 -21.55
C LEU A 60 13.29 22.93 -22.16
N GLN A 61 12.56 22.77 -23.26
CA GLN A 61 11.73 23.84 -23.83
C GLN A 61 10.52 24.17 -22.94
N ARG A 62 9.98 23.20 -22.20
CA ARG A 62 8.84 23.39 -21.30
C ARG A 62 9.27 23.85 -19.91
N GLU A 63 10.41 23.34 -19.43
CA GLU A 63 10.88 23.52 -18.05
C GLU A 63 12.15 24.39 -18.00
N ALA A 64 11.98 25.71 -18.04
CA ALA A 64 13.09 26.66 -18.04
C ALA A 64 14.01 26.53 -16.81
N GLU A 65 13.46 26.13 -15.66
CA GLU A 65 14.22 25.88 -14.43
C GLU A 65 15.25 24.75 -14.61
N LEU A 66 14.89 23.68 -15.33
CA LEU A 66 15.80 22.57 -15.60
C LEU A 66 16.96 23.00 -16.50
N TYR A 67 16.69 23.88 -17.45
CA TYR A 67 17.72 24.43 -18.33
C TYR A 67 18.76 25.25 -17.55
N GLU A 68 18.31 26.14 -16.66
CA GLU A 68 19.23 26.91 -15.82
C GLU A 68 19.97 26.02 -14.82
N LEU A 69 19.31 25.03 -14.23
CA LEU A 69 19.95 24.04 -13.35
C LEU A 69 21.05 23.26 -14.08
N LEU A 70 20.82 22.90 -15.35
CA LEU A 70 21.79 22.17 -16.16
C LEU A 70 23.00 23.05 -16.55
N LYS A 71 22.78 24.33 -16.86
CA LYS A 71 23.86 25.30 -17.08
C LYS A 71 24.73 25.46 -15.84
N GLN A 72 24.10 25.60 -14.68
CA GLN A 72 24.80 25.69 -13.39
C GLN A 72 25.62 24.42 -13.14
N ALA A 73 24.99 23.24 -13.24
CA ALA A 73 25.65 21.95 -13.05
C ALA A 73 26.87 21.76 -13.96
N HIS A 74 26.75 22.18 -15.22
CA HIS A 74 27.84 22.10 -16.19
C HIS A 74 28.98 23.07 -15.87
N ALA A 75 28.68 24.31 -15.50
CA ALA A 75 29.69 25.29 -15.07
C ALA A 75 30.45 24.82 -13.82
N ASP A 76 29.75 24.18 -12.89
CA ASP A 76 30.32 23.65 -11.64
C ASP A 76 31.00 22.27 -11.83
N GLY A 77 30.85 21.65 -13.00
CA GLY A 77 31.34 20.29 -13.28
C GLY A 77 30.67 19.21 -12.42
N SER A 78 29.52 19.49 -11.83
CA SER A 78 28.78 18.60 -10.91
C SER A 78 27.35 18.43 -11.36
N TYR A 79 27.01 17.20 -11.79
CA TYR A 79 25.70 16.87 -12.36
C TYR A 79 24.73 16.24 -11.35
N ASP A 80 25.13 16.11 -10.09
CA ASP A 80 24.29 15.52 -9.05
C ASP A 80 23.01 16.34 -8.82
N ILE A 81 23.06 17.67 -8.96
CA ILE A 81 21.88 18.52 -8.82
C ILE A 81 20.84 18.26 -9.92
N VAL A 82 21.30 18.03 -11.16
CA VAL A 82 20.42 17.71 -12.30
C VAL A 82 19.87 16.29 -12.14
N ARG A 83 20.74 15.33 -11.82
CA ARG A 83 20.36 13.94 -11.52
C ARG A 83 19.27 13.88 -10.44
N ASN A 84 19.36 14.71 -9.42
CA ASN A 84 18.39 14.74 -8.34
C ASN A 84 17.12 15.56 -8.65
N SER A 85 17.04 16.23 -9.80
CA SER A 85 15.86 16.99 -10.20
C SER A 85 14.66 16.07 -10.41
N VAL A 86 13.51 16.44 -9.84
CA VAL A 86 12.25 15.70 -10.02
C VAL A 86 11.77 15.69 -11.47
N LEU A 87 12.21 16.64 -12.29
CA LEU A 87 11.76 16.81 -13.67
C LEU A 87 12.26 15.73 -14.63
N ILE A 88 13.32 15.02 -14.26
CA ILE A 88 13.94 13.96 -15.10
C ILE A 88 13.84 12.57 -14.48
N ARG A 89 13.18 12.47 -13.32
CA ARG A 89 12.92 11.18 -12.66
C ARG A 89 11.88 10.41 -13.43
N HIS A 90 11.97 9.09 -13.34
CA HIS A 90 10.89 8.24 -13.81
C HIS A 90 9.57 8.68 -13.16
N PRO A 91 8.47 8.85 -13.90
CA PRO A 91 7.18 9.26 -13.34
C PRO A 91 6.76 8.39 -12.15
N ASP A 92 7.05 7.09 -12.24
CA ASP A 92 6.76 6.12 -11.18
C ASP A 92 7.65 6.28 -9.93
N ALA A 93 8.63 7.19 -9.93
CA ALA A 93 9.51 7.47 -8.80
C ALA A 93 9.20 8.79 -8.09
N ILE A 94 8.27 9.57 -8.61
CA ILE A 94 7.76 10.77 -7.96
C ILE A 94 6.52 10.38 -7.19
N PHE A 95 6.53 10.63 -5.87
CA PHE A 95 5.36 10.34 -5.06
C PHE A 95 4.17 11.16 -5.59
N PRO A 96 3.01 10.54 -5.88
CA PRO A 96 1.95 11.24 -6.59
C PRO A 96 1.34 12.37 -5.76
N ARG A 97 1.33 13.59 -6.29
CA ARG A 97 0.72 14.77 -5.66
C ARG A 97 -0.72 14.53 -5.18
N ARG A 98 -1.51 13.76 -5.94
CA ARG A 98 -2.88 13.40 -5.54
C ARG A 98 -2.92 12.58 -4.25
N ALA A 99 -1.95 11.70 -4.04
CA ALA A 99 -1.81 10.94 -2.80
C ALA A 99 -1.41 11.85 -1.63
N GLU A 100 -0.49 12.79 -1.84
CA GLU A 100 -0.10 13.79 -0.81
C GLU A 100 -1.28 14.66 -0.40
N GLU A 101 -1.99 15.24 -1.37
CA GLU A 101 -3.17 16.07 -1.11
C GLU A 101 -4.28 15.30 -0.38
N PHE A 102 -4.41 14.00 -0.65
CA PHE A 102 -5.36 13.15 0.07
C PHE A 102 -4.92 12.87 1.50
N MET A 103 -3.63 12.57 1.72
CA MET A 103 -3.06 12.37 3.05
C MET A 103 -3.22 13.61 3.94
N GLU A 104 -2.99 14.81 3.40
CA GLU A 104 -3.23 16.06 4.13
C GLU A 104 -4.71 16.24 4.51
N LYS A 105 -5.64 15.90 3.61
CA LYS A 105 -7.09 15.94 3.90
C LYS A 105 -7.53 14.89 4.92
N LEU A 106 -6.82 13.76 5.00
CA LEU A 106 -7.12 12.64 5.89
C LEU A 106 -6.76 12.94 7.35
N LYS A 107 -5.78 13.83 7.59
CA LYS A 107 -5.21 14.09 8.91
C LYS A 107 -6.26 14.47 9.96
N ALA A 108 -7.05 15.52 9.71
CA ALA A 108 -8.05 15.98 10.67
C ALA A 108 -9.17 14.94 10.96
N PRO A 109 -9.77 14.27 9.96
CA PRO A 109 -10.67 13.15 10.21
C PRO A 109 -10.05 12.01 11.04
N LEU A 110 -8.78 11.69 10.78
CA LEU A 110 -8.07 10.64 11.50
C LEU A 110 -7.79 11.02 12.95
N GLU A 111 -7.37 12.26 13.22
CA GLU A 111 -7.24 12.81 14.57
C GLU A 111 -8.57 12.75 15.34
N ALA A 112 -9.66 13.17 14.70
CA ALA A 112 -10.98 13.13 15.33
C ALA A 112 -11.44 11.69 15.64
N PHE A 113 -11.10 10.74 14.77
CA PHE A 113 -11.38 9.31 14.97
C PHE A 113 -10.59 8.75 16.16
N ILE A 114 -9.28 9.03 16.21
CA ILE A 114 -8.40 8.56 17.28
C ILE A 114 -8.83 9.12 18.63
N ALA A 115 -9.18 10.42 18.70
CA ALA A 115 -9.60 11.09 19.93
C ALA A 115 -11.03 10.75 20.39
N SER A 116 -11.87 10.18 19.51
CA SER A 116 -13.28 9.93 19.83
C SER A 116 -13.46 8.85 20.91
N ALA A 117 -14.25 9.09 21.96
CA ALA A 117 -14.58 8.02 22.91
C ALA A 117 -15.27 6.82 22.23
N ASN A 118 -16.11 7.08 21.21
CA ASN A 118 -16.84 6.08 20.44
C ASN A 118 -16.62 6.35 18.93
N PRO A 119 -15.57 5.79 18.31
CA PRO A 119 -15.23 6.09 16.92
C PRO A 119 -16.22 5.51 15.91
N VAL A 120 -17.04 4.53 16.32
CA VAL A 120 -18.07 3.89 15.49
C VAL A 120 -19.43 4.04 16.15
N THR A 121 -20.46 4.27 15.34
CA THR A 121 -21.83 4.49 15.79
C THR A 121 -22.39 3.22 16.43
N PRO A 122 -22.81 3.27 17.71
CA PRO A 122 -23.55 2.19 18.33
C PRO A 122 -24.84 1.92 17.55
N TRP A 123 -25.21 0.66 17.42
CA TRP A 123 -26.47 0.26 16.82
C TRP A 123 -27.64 0.71 17.70
N GLN A 124 -28.67 1.22 17.06
CA GLN A 124 -29.92 1.63 17.68
C GLN A 124 -31.06 0.90 16.96
N SER A 125 -31.99 0.32 17.72
CA SER A 125 -33.17 -0.32 17.14
C SER A 125 -34.08 0.74 16.52
N GLU A 126 -34.40 0.60 15.24
CA GLU A 126 -35.40 1.41 14.55
C GLU A 126 -36.82 0.83 14.68
N LEU A 127 -36.99 -0.31 15.35
CA LEU A 127 -38.28 -0.97 15.50
C LEU A 127 -39.15 -0.21 16.51
N THR A 128 -39.85 0.82 16.01
CA THR A 128 -40.91 1.48 16.76
C THR A 128 -42.16 0.59 16.74
N GLY A 129 -42.34 -0.28 17.75
CA GLY A 129 -43.63 -0.99 17.96
C GLY A 129 -43.57 -2.47 18.35
N THR A 130 -42.39 -3.06 18.54
CA THR A 130 -42.24 -4.41 19.11
C THR A 130 -42.22 -4.40 20.64
N ASP A 131 -42.46 -5.57 21.24
CA ASP A 131 -42.43 -5.79 22.69
C ASP A 131 -41.17 -5.14 23.29
N ALA A 132 -41.32 -4.26 24.29
CA ALA A 132 -40.21 -3.49 24.87
C ALA A 132 -39.05 -4.36 25.39
N LEU A 133 -39.32 -5.63 25.69
CA LEU A 133 -38.34 -6.66 26.06
C LEU A 133 -37.45 -7.12 24.87
N MET A 134 -38.00 -7.19 23.65
CA MET A 134 -37.27 -7.57 22.44
C MET A 134 -36.31 -6.48 21.97
N ASP A 135 -36.61 -5.21 22.26
CA ASP A 135 -35.75 -4.08 21.92
C ASP A 135 -34.69 -3.78 22.99
N ALA A 136 -35.02 -4.01 24.27
CA ALA A 136 -34.11 -3.72 25.38
C ALA A 136 -32.86 -4.62 25.40
N HIS A 137 -32.99 -5.92 25.10
CA HIS A 137 -31.86 -6.84 25.19
C HIS A 137 -30.78 -6.58 24.10
N PRO A 138 -31.11 -6.51 22.79
CA PRO A 138 -30.10 -6.21 21.76
C PRO A 138 -29.43 -4.84 21.93
N ALA A 139 -30.18 -3.83 22.39
CA ALA A 139 -29.60 -2.52 22.71
C ALA A 139 -28.61 -2.59 23.89
N SER A 140 -28.90 -3.45 24.90
CA SER A 140 -28.01 -3.65 26.05
C SER A 140 -26.67 -4.32 25.70
N LEU A 141 -26.59 -5.01 24.55
CA LEU A 141 -25.37 -5.66 24.08
C LEU A 141 -24.31 -4.68 23.56
N GLY A 142 -24.64 -3.39 23.39
CA GLY A 142 -23.70 -2.39 22.93
C GLY A 142 -23.15 -2.68 21.52
N LEU A 143 -23.98 -3.26 20.65
CA LEU A 143 -23.59 -3.64 19.30
C LEU A 143 -23.17 -2.42 18.49
N LEU A 144 -22.22 -2.60 17.59
CA LEU A 144 -21.84 -1.58 16.61
C LEU A 144 -22.74 -1.67 15.39
N SER A 145 -22.90 -0.55 14.68
CA SER A 145 -23.69 -0.49 13.44
C SER A 145 -22.85 -0.26 12.20
N GLN A 146 -23.27 -0.89 11.11
CA GLN A 146 -22.88 -0.58 9.73
C GLN A 146 -24.16 -0.46 8.92
N ASP A 147 -24.37 0.69 8.27
CA ASP A 147 -25.58 0.97 7.48
C ASP A 147 -26.88 0.58 8.21
N LEU A 148 -27.00 1.01 9.47
CA LEU A 148 -28.14 0.78 10.38
C LEU A 148 -28.34 -0.68 10.85
N LEU A 149 -27.46 -1.61 10.43
CA LEU A 149 -27.52 -3.02 10.83
C LEU A 149 -26.53 -3.33 11.96
N PRO A 150 -26.88 -4.20 12.91
CA PRO A 150 -25.98 -4.59 13.99
C PRO A 150 -24.90 -5.54 13.47
N VAL A 151 -23.66 -5.30 13.88
CA VAL A 151 -22.49 -6.11 13.50
C VAL A 151 -22.13 -7.07 14.63
N MET A 152 -22.79 -8.22 14.64
CA MET A 152 -22.62 -9.25 15.70
C MET A 152 -21.19 -9.77 15.82
N SER A 153 -20.43 -9.80 14.71
CA SER A 153 -19.03 -10.23 14.72
C SER A 153 -18.12 -9.29 15.51
N LEU A 154 -18.56 -8.08 15.87
CA LEU A 154 -17.78 -7.12 16.67
C LEU A 154 -18.31 -6.94 18.10
N HIS A 155 -19.34 -7.69 18.49
CA HIS A 155 -19.84 -7.67 19.87
C HIS A 155 -18.73 -8.01 20.87
N ASP A 156 -18.50 -7.18 21.88
CA ASP A 156 -17.44 -7.36 22.89
C ASP A 156 -16.04 -7.63 22.28
N LEU A 157 -15.72 -6.94 21.18
CA LEU A 157 -14.43 -7.10 20.50
C LEU A 157 -13.26 -6.72 21.44
N GLY A 158 -12.28 -7.61 21.58
CA GLY A 158 -11.16 -7.48 22.50
C GLY A 158 -11.41 -8.18 23.84
N GLY A 159 -12.65 -8.62 24.12
CA GLY A 159 -13.02 -9.30 25.37
C GLY A 159 -12.34 -10.66 25.57
N PHE A 160 -11.84 -11.27 24.49
CA PHE A 160 -11.14 -12.57 24.59
C PHE A 160 -9.78 -12.46 25.27
N ILE A 161 -9.30 -11.26 25.61
CA ILE A 161 -8.05 -11.05 26.36
C ILE A 161 -8.03 -11.80 27.69
N HIS A 162 -9.19 -12.02 28.30
CA HIS A 162 -9.33 -12.66 29.61
C HIS A 162 -9.52 -14.18 29.56
N ASP A 163 -9.65 -14.80 28.38
CA ASP A 163 -9.77 -16.24 28.22
C ASP A 163 -8.37 -16.88 28.04
N PRO A 164 -7.89 -17.70 28.99
CA PRO A 164 -6.56 -18.31 28.91
C PRO A 164 -6.38 -19.27 27.73
N ILE A 165 -7.44 -20.00 27.36
CA ILE A 165 -7.38 -20.99 26.27
C ILE A 165 -7.28 -20.27 24.94
N LEU A 166 -8.09 -19.22 24.74
CA LEU A 166 -8.03 -18.41 23.53
C LEU A 166 -6.74 -17.61 23.47
N SER A 167 -6.23 -17.12 24.61
CA SER A 167 -4.94 -16.45 24.69
C SER A 167 -3.81 -17.30 24.11
N SER A 168 -3.69 -18.55 24.56
CA SER A 168 -2.66 -19.46 24.05
C SER A 168 -2.76 -19.67 22.54
N ARG A 169 -3.98 -19.69 21.98
CA ARG A 169 -4.18 -19.82 20.53
C ARG A 169 -3.73 -18.57 19.77
N PHE A 170 -3.95 -17.38 20.32
CA PHE A 170 -3.48 -16.15 19.70
C PHE A 170 -1.96 -16.12 19.64
N ASP A 171 -1.27 -16.53 20.70
CA ASP A 171 0.20 -16.58 20.73
C ASP A 171 0.77 -17.53 19.66
N GLU A 172 0.08 -18.65 19.39
CA GLU A 172 0.46 -19.60 18.33
C GLU A 172 0.19 -19.07 16.90
N LEU A 173 -0.92 -18.34 16.74
CA LEU A 173 -1.35 -17.78 15.46
C LEU A 173 -0.52 -16.55 15.07
N PHE A 174 -0.27 -15.66 16.03
CA PHE A 174 0.47 -14.40 15.91
C PHE A 174 1.90 -14.56 16.45
N ALA A 175 2.55 -15.68 16.15
CA ALA A 175 3.95 -15.90 16.48
C ALA A 175 4.87 -15.13 15.52
N ARG A 176 5.85 -14.40 16.06
CA ARG A 176 6.83 -13.64 15.28
C ARG A 176 7.58 -14.54 14.30
N GLY A 177 7.74 -14.08 13.06
CA GLY A 177 8.47 -14.78 12.00
C GLY A 177 7.80 -16.04 11.46
N LYS A 178 6.58 -16.38 11.92
CA LYS A 178 5.84 -17.54 11.47
C LYS A 178 4.79 -17.14 10.43
N LYS A 179 4.72 -17.89 9.33
CA LYS A 179 3.59 -17.83 8.38
C LYS A 179 2.56 -18.86 8.81
N THR A 180 1.35 -18.41 9.17
CA THR A 180 0.29 -19.28 9.69
C THR A 180 -0.91 -19.26 8.74
N VAL A 181 -1.49 -20.44 8.49
CA VAL A 181 -2.73 -20.59 7.71
C VAL A 181 -3.80 -21.18 8.63
N LEU A 182 -4.92 -20.47 8.78
CA LEU A 182 -6.05 -20.91 9.58
C LEU A 182 -7.12 -21.53 8.68
N VAL A 183 -7.18 -22.88 8.66
CA VAL A 183 -8.19 -23.62 7.90
C VAL A 183 -9.22 -24.20 8.86
N ASN A 184 -10.49 -23.84 8.67
CA ASN A 184 -11.61 -24.39 9.42
C ASN A 184 -12.92 -24.24 8.63
N THR A 185 -13.98 -24.93 9.06
CA THR A 185 -15.31 -24.87 8.46
C THR A 185 -15.88 -23.45 8.45
N SER A 186 -16.81 -23.16 7.53
CA SER A 186 -17.50 -21.86 7.49
C SER A 186 -18.30 -21.64 8.78
N GLY A 187 -18.36 -20.40 9.25
CA GLY A 187 -19.07 -20.05 10.49
C GLY A 187 -18.36 -20.41 11.80
N SER A 188 -17.17 -21.04 11.76
CA SER A 188 -16.40 -21.39 12.97
C SER A 188 -15.75 -20.22 13.71
N GLY A 189 -15.98 -18.98 13.28
CA GLY A 189 -15.44 -17.78 13.92
C GLY A 189 -14.00 -17.41 13.55
N LYS A 190 -13.47 -17.89 12.41
CA LYS A 190 -12.10 -17.57 11.94
C LYS A 190 -11.83 -16.06 11.88
N THR A 191 -12.72 -15.31 11.22
CA THR A 191 -12.62 -13.85 11.10
C THR A 191 -12.65 -13.17 12.46
N ARG A 192 -13.54 -13.60 13.36
CA ARG A 192 -13.56 -13.10 14.75
C ARG A 192 -12.24 -13.36 15.46
N LEU A 193 -11.68 -14.57 15.31
CA LEU A 193 -10.38 -14.91 15.90
C LEU A 193 -9.25 -14.02 15.35
N MET A 194 -9.27 -13.70 14.05
CA MET A 194 -8.32 -12.76 13.45
C MET A 194 -8.46 -11.35 14.02
N PHE A 195 -9.70 -10.85 14.20
CA PHE A 195 -9.96 -9.55 14.80
C PHE A 195 -9.48 -9.46 16.25
N GLU A 196 -9.78 -10.47 17.06
CA GLU A 196 -9.33 -10.53 18.46
C GLU A 196 -7.79 -10.54 18.57
N GLY A 197 -7.11 -11.26 17.68
CA GLY A 197 -5.65 -11.22 17.60
C GLY A 197 -5.11 -9.83 17.25
N LEU A 198 -5.77 -9.14 16.32
CA LEU A 198 -5.41 -7.76 15.93
C LEU A 198 -5.79 -6.69 16.96
N CYS A 199 -6.64 -7.01 17.94
CA CYS A 199 -6.80 -6.17 19.12
C CYS A 199 -5.61 -6.27 20.09
N ARG A 200 -4.83 -7.35 20.04
CA ARG A 200 -3.66 -7.59 20.90
C ARG A 200 -2.34 -7.29 20.21
N HIS A 201 -2.30 -7.39 18.88
CA HIS A 201 -1.09 -7.20 18.08
C HIS A 201 -1.30 -6.15 17.00
N TRP A 202 -0.27 -5.34 16.74
CA TRP A 202 -0.29 -4.43 15.60
C TRP A 202 -0.34 -5.21 14.30
N GLY A 203 -1.26 -4.87 13.40
CA GLY A 203 -1.34 -5.57 12.12
C GLY A 203 -2.25 -4.93 11.09
N LEU A 204 -2.05 -5.33 9.85
CA LEU A 204 -2.86 -4.96 8.70
C LEU A 204 -3.84 -6.09 8.36
N TYR A 205 -5.14 -5.79 8.31
CA TYR A 205 -6.22 -6.73 7.99
C TYR A 205 -6.72 -6.56 6.56
N PHE A 206 -6.36 -7.46 5.67
CA PHE A 206 -6.86 -7.49 4.31
C PHE A 206 -7.99 -8.50 4.20
N THR A 207 -9.03 -8.17 3.43
CA THR A 207 -10.03 -9.15 2.99
C THR A 207 -10.01 -9.22 1.47
N VAL A 208 -9.96 -10.44 0.93
CA VAL A 208 -9.95 -10.66 -0.53
C VAL A 208 -11.33 -10.44 -1.14
N PHE A 209 -12.38 -10.65 -0.34
CA PHE A 209 -13.74 -10.70 -0.86
C PHE A 209 -14.70 -9.95 0.07
N ASN A 210 -15.55 -9.12 -0.55
CA ASN A 210 -16.62 -8.40 0.12
C ASN A 210 -17.91 -8.56 -0.70
N TYR A 211 -18.92 -9.19 -0.12
CA TYR A 211 -20.26 -9.44 -0.64
C TYR A 211 -21.17 -8.20 -0.67
N GLY A 212 -20.67 -7.01 -0.32
CA GLY A 212 -21.35 -5.73 -0.58
C GLY A 212 -21.27 -4.74 0.59
N ALA A 213 -22.25 -3.85 0.70
CA ALA A 213 -22.26 -2.78 1.73
C ALA A 213 -22.23 -3.29 3.19
N ARG A 214 -22.44 -4.60 3.39
CA ARG A 214 -22.57 -5.24 4.70
C ARG A 214 -21.30 -5.86 5.23
N ASP A 215 -20.25 -6.05 4.42
CA ASP A 215 -19.04 -6.67 4.94
C ASP A 215 -18.07 -5.63 5.47
N LEU A 216 -17.32 -6.09 6.46
CA LEU A 216 -16.32 -5.32 7.16
C LEU A 216 -15.03 -5.34 6.37
N GLY A 217 -14.33 -4.21 6.39
CA GLY A 217 -13.03 -4.10 5.77
C GLY A 217 -13.00 -3.15 4.59
N SER A 218 -11.79 -2.73 4.26
CA SER A 218 -11.52 -2.06 3.00
C SER A 218 -11.74 -3.00 1.81
N ASN A 219 -12.23 -2.42 0.72
CA ASN A 219 -12.35 -3.05 -0.60
C ASN A 219 -11.05 -2.94 -1.41
N ASP A 220 -9.94 -2.46 -0.82
CA ASP A 220 -8.68 -2.25 -1.52
C ASP A 220 -8.16 -3.49 -2.25
N ILE A 221 -8.12 -4.64 -1.58
CA ILE A 221 -7.72 -5.91 -2.22
C ILE A 221 -8.80 -6.43 -3.16
N ALA A 222 -10.08 -6.37 -2.80
CA ALA A 222 -11.17 -6.77 -3.70
C ALA A 222 -11.10 -6.01 -5.04
N ASN A 223 -10.87 -4.70 -5.00
CA ASN A 223 -10.66 -3.87 -6.18
C ASN A 223 -9.43 -4.29 -6.99
N VAL A 224 -8.32 -4.69 -6.34
CA VAL A 224 -7.14 -5.23 -7.02
C VAL A 224 -7.49 -6.54 -7.73
N ILE A 225 -8.19 -7.44 -7.04
CA ILE A 225 -8.62 -8.75 -7.58
C ILE A 225 -9.53 -8.56 -8.79
N ASP A 226 -10.50 -7.65 -8.72
CA ASP A 226 -11.38 -7.34 -9.86
C ASP A 226 -10.58 -6.75 -11.02
N ARG A 227 -9.62 -5.86 -10.75
CA ARG A 227 -8.77 -5.28 -11.80
C ARG A 227 -7.88 -6.33 -12.47
N LEU A 228 -7.37 -7.29 -11.69
CA LEU A 228 -6.58 -8.40 -12.20
C LEU A 228 -7.41 -9.33 -13.09
N GLU A 229 -8.67 -9.60 -12.75
CA GLU A 229 -9.56 -10.44 -13.57
C GLU A 229 -9.68 -9.95 -15.02
N PHE A 230 -9.73 -8.63 -15.23
CA PHE A 230 -9.83 -8.05 -16.57
C PHE A 230 -8.50 -7.87 -17.29
N THR A 231 -7.37 -8.04 -16.60
CA THR A 231 -6.04 -7.70 -17.15
C THR A 231 -5.12 -8.91 -17.29
N LEU A 232 -5.27 -9.90 -16.42
CA LEU A 232 -4.44 -11.10 -16.44
C LEU A 232 -4.70 -11.92 -17.70
N GLN A 233 -3.62 -12.44 -18.27
CA GLN A 233 -3.67 -13.30 -19.43
C GLN A 233 -3.64 -14.76 -18.98
N ASP A 234 -4.41 -15.60 -19.65
CA ASP A 234 -4.36 -17.03 -19.38
C ASP A 234 -3.02 -17.60 -19.87
N VAL A 235 -2.28 -18.23 -18.95
CA VAL A 235 -0.98 -18.83 -19.23
C VAL A 235 -1.16 -20.19 -19.91
N SER A 236 -2.22 -20.92 -19.53
CA SER A 236 -2.46 -22.31 -19.91
C SER A 236 -2.79 -22.50 -21.40
N SER A 237 -3.28 -21.44 -22.06
CA SER A 237 -3.70 -21.45 -23.46
C SER A 237 -2.67 -20.84 -24.43
N SER A 238 -1.51 -20.39 -23.95
CA SER A 238 -0.56 -19.61 -24.76
C SER A 238 0.77 -20.33 -25.02
N THR A 239 1.31 -20.20 -26.22
CA THR A 239 2.68 -20.63 -26.56
C THR A 239 3.75 -19.75 -25.91
N GLU A 240 3.36 -18.59 -25.38
CA GLU A 240 4.21 -17.62 -24.66
C GLU A 240 4.01 -17.68 -23.12
N GLY A 241 3.58 -18.84 -22.59
CA GLY A 241 3.15 -18.97 -21.19
C GLY A 241 4.11 -18.37 -20.15
N SER A 242 5.42 -18.54 -20.32
CA SER A 242 6.41 -17.95 -19.40
C SER A 242 6.40 -16.42 -19.39
N ARG A 243 6.21 -15.77 -20.54
CA ARG A 243 6.16 -14.31 -20.65
C ARG A 243 4.87 -13.76 -20.05
N HIS A 244 3.73 -14.40 -20.32
CA HIS A 244 2.45 -14.01 -19.71
C HIS A 244 2.50 -14.20 -18.19
N LEU A 245 3.14 -15.27 -17.70
CA LEU A 245 3.33 -15.48 -16.27
C LEU A 245 4.14 -14.36 -15.63
N GLU A 246 5.27 -13.97 -16.22
CA GLU A 246 6.10 -12.85 -15.72
C GLU A 246 5.32 -11.52 -15.71
N GLN A 247 4.56 -11.23 -16.77
CA GLN A 247 3.72 -10.03 -16.84
C GLN A 247 2.60 -10.05 -15.81
N ASN A 248 1.94 -11.19 -15.63
CA ASN A 248 0.90 -11.40 -14.63
C ASN A 248 1.43 -11.18 -13.21
N HIS A 249 2.63 -11.73 -12.91
CA HIS A 249 3.30 -11.49 -11.63
C HIS A 249 3.63 -10.02 -11.42
N ALA A 250 4.29 -9.37 -12.39
CA ALA A 250 4.69 -7.97 -12.27
C ALA A 250 3.47 -7.05 -12.06
N LEU A 251 2.35 -7.34 -12.73
CA LEU A 251 1.10 -6.60 -12.56
C LEU A 251 0.50 -6.81 -11.16
N ALA A 252 0.39 -8.06 -10.71
CA ALA A 252 -0.16 -8.40 -9.40
C ALA A 252 0.69 -7.82 -8.27
N GLU A 253 2.01 -7.97 -8.34
CA GLU A 253 2.96 -7.37 -7.39
C GLU A 253 2.82 -5.85 -7.35
N GLY A 254 2.82 -5.18 -8.49
CA GLY A 254 2.71 -3.73 -8.55
C GLY A 254 1.40 -3.21 -7.95
N LEU A 255 0.27 -3.88 -8.21
CA LEU A 255 -1.03 -3.51 -7.63
C LEU A 255 -1.06 -3.74 -6.11
N ILE A 256 -0.63 -4.92 -5.65
CA ILE A 256 -0.70 -5.28 -4.23
C ILE A 256 0.31 -4.45 -3.41
N ALA A 257 1.48 -4.15 -3.96
CA ALA A 257 2.46 -3.30 -3.30
C ALA A 257 1.95 -1.86 -3.13
N ARG A 258 1.17 -1.31 -4.09
CA ARG A 258 0.52 0.00 -3.91
C ARG A 258 -0.54 -0.04 -2.81
N THR A 259 -1.34 -1.10 -2.75
CA THR A 259 -2.30 -1.31 -1.65
C THR A 259 -1.61 -1.41 -0.30
N LEU A 260 -0.51 -2.18 -0.22
CA LEU A 260 0.31 -2.29 0.97
C LEU A 260 0.89 -0.93 1.39
N LEU A 261 1.45 -0.17 0.45
CA LEU A 261 1.99 1.16 0.72
C LEU A 261 0.91 2.10 1.26
N ALA A 262 -0.27 2.13 0.65
CA ALA A 262 -1.38 2.96 1.11
C ALA A 262 -1.74 2.65 2.58
N ARG A 263 -1.81 1.37 2.94
CA ARG A 263 -2.06 0.98 4.34
C ARG A 263 -0.94 1.37 5.28
N LEU A 264 0.32 1.19 4.88
CA LEU A 264 1.47 1.56 5.69
C LEU A 264 1.53 3.07 5.91
N LEU A 265 1.23 3.88 4.89
CA LEU A 265 1.20 5.34 5.00
C LEU A 265 0.12 5.81 5.98
N ILE A 266 -1.09 5.28 5.87
CA ILE A 266 -2.19 5.60 6.79
C ILE A 266 -1.89 5.08 8.20
N PHE A 267 -1.29 3.89 8.33
CA PHE A 267 -0.89 3.34 9.62
C PHE A 267 0.19 4.19 10.30
N ARG A 268 1.20 4.62 9.53
CA ARG A 268 2.22 5.54 10.02
C ARG A 268 1.58 6.84 10.53
N MET A 269 0.69 7.44 9.76
CA MET A 269 -0.02 8.66 10.18
C MET A 269 -0.85 8.42 11.45
N PHE A 270 -1.53 7.27 11.55
CA PHE A 270 -2.26 6.87 12.74
C PHE A 270 -1.35 6.79 13.96
N LEU A 271 -0.17 6.17 13.84
CA LEU A 271 0.80 6.05 14.93
C LEU A 271 1.38 7.41 15.32
N GLU A 272 1.74 8.25 14.36
CA GLU A 272 2.24 9.61 14.62
C GLU A 272 1.25 10.40 15.48
N ILE A 273 -0.05 10.37 15.13
CA ILE A 273 -1.11 11.04 15.88
C ILE A 273 -1.37 10.38 17.24
N ALA A 274 -1.46 9.04 17.30
CA ALA A 274 -1.80 8.30 18.51
C ALA A 274 -0.67 8.32 19.56
N SER A 275 0.58 8.52 19.13
CA SER A 275 1.75 8.47 20.00
C SER A 275 1.84 9.61 21.02
N GLU A 276 1.06 10.70 20.85
CA GLU A 276 1.11 11.91 21.70
C GLU A 276 0.77 11.67 23.20
N GLY A 277 0.33 10.48 23.59
CA GLY A 277 0.11 10.07 24.98
C GLY A 277 0.61 8.66 25.33
N GLY A 278 1.41 8.06 24.44
CA GLY A 278 1.81 6.66 24.51
C GLY A 278 0.78 5.71 23.86
N LEU A 279 1.29 4.68 23.20
CA LEU A 279 0.47 3.66 22.53
C LEU A 279 -0.11 2.68 23.56
N THR A 280 -1.34 2.21 23.31
CA THR A 280 -2.09 1.34 24.23
C THR A 280 -2.83 0.26 23.45
N GLU A 281 -3.36 -0.77 24.13
CA GLU A 281 -4.19 -1.80 23.49
C GLU A 281 -5.46 -1.21 22.84
N GLU A 282 -6.00 -0.13 23.41
CA GLU A 282 -7.14 0.58 22.84
C GLU A 282 -6.79 1.21 21.48
N HIS A 283 -5.54 1.66 21.28
CA HIS A 283 -5.08 2.13 19.98
C HIS A 283 -5.00 1.00 18.94
N LYS A 284 -4.62 -0.23 19.33
CA LYS A 284 -4.65 -1.40 18.43
C LYS A 284 -6.07 -1.74 18.01
N LYS A 285 -7.00 -1.74 18.96
CA LYS A 285 -8.43 -1.92 18.68
C LYS A 285 -8.95 -0.83 17.75
N ARG A 286 -8.63 0.44 17.98
CA ARG A 286 -9.00 1.57 17.08
C ARG A 286 -8.42 1.42 15.69
N TRP A 287 -7.17 1.01 15.59
CA TRP A 287 -6.54 0.73 14.32
C TRP A 287 -7.26 -0.37 13.55
N LEU A 288 -7.64 -1.47 14.22
CA LEU A 288 -8.48 -2.49 13.61
C LEU A 288 -9.83 -1.91 13.17
N MET A 289 -10.51 -1.15 14.03
CA MET A 289 -11.79 -0.51 13.71
C MET A 289 -11.70 0.37 12.46
N LEU A 290 -10.62 1.14 12.30
CA LEU A 290 -10.38 1.95 11.11
C LEU A 290 -10.31 1.09 9.84
N GLN A 291 -9.66 -0.07 9.92
CA GLN A 291 -9.56 -1.00 8.79
C GLN A 291 -10.89 -1.66 8.45
N LEU A 292 -11.76 -1.89 9.44
CA LEU A 292 -13.10 -2.46 9.25
C LEU A 292 -14.12 -1.43 8.76
N PHE A 293 -13.95 -0.16 9.13
CA PHE A 293 -14.82 0.97 8.79
C PHE A 293 -14.00 2.10 8.12
N PRO A 294 -13.53 1.89 6.88
CA PRO A 294 -12.50 2.73 6.27
C PRO A 294 -12.99 4.11 5.82
N SER A 295 -14.25 4.50 6.10
CA SER A 295 -14.85 5.67 5.47
C SER A 295 -14.65 7.00 6.21
N LEU A 296 -14.21 7.02 7.48
CA LEU A 296 -13.91 8.22 8.31
C LEU A 296 -14.80 9.47 8.10
N LYS A 297 -16.10 9.31 7.82
CA LYS A 297 -17.02 10.41 7.40
C LYS A 297 -16.62 11.14 6.10
N LEU A 298 -15.59 10.69 5.40
CA LEU A 298 -15.19 11.15 4.06
C LEU A 298 -16.06 10.53 2.95
N GLY A 299 -16.86 9.51 3.29
CA GLY A 299 -17.78 8.86 2.35
C GLY A 299 -17.07 7.98 1.32
N CYS A 300 -15.78 7.69 1.51
CA CYS A 300 -15.01 6.79 0.66
C CYS A 300 -14.07 5.92 1.49
N ASP A 301 -13.78 4.72 1.02
CA ASP A 301 -12.74 3.86 1.58
C ASP A 301 -11.36 4.53 1.44
N ILE A 302 -10.78 4.97 2.56
CA ILE A 302 -9.52 5.72 2.56
C ILE A 302 -8.34 4.90 2.05
N PHE A 303 -8.32 3.59 2.27
CA PHE A 303 -7.21 2.73 1.84
C PHE A 303 -7.30 2.49 0.35
N GLY A 304 -8.49 2.13 -0.14
CA GLY A 304 -8.74 1.95 -1.57
C GLY A 304 -8.54 3.24 -2.38
N TYR A 305 -8.97 4.38 -1.84
CA TYR A 305 -8.79 5.68 -2.48
C TYR A 305 -7.31 6.08 -2.57
N LEU A 306 -6.55 5.92 -1.48
CA LEU A 306 -5.12 6.23 -1.48
C LEU A 306 -4.36 5.28 -2.41
N ALA A 307 -4.63 3.98 -2.36
CA ALA A 307 -4.02 2.99 -3.26
C ALA A 307 -4.27 3.33 -4.74
N SER A 308 -5.48 3.78 -5.07
CA SER A 308 -5.82 4.24 -6.42
C SER A 308 -5.12 5.55 -6.79
N SER A 309 -4.95 6.45 -5.84
CA SER A 309 -4.28 7.75 -6.02
C SER A 309 -2.77 7.62 -6.23
N LEU A 310 -2.17 6.48 -5.84
CA LEU A 310 -0.78 6.16 -6.15
C LEU A 310 -0.54 5.90 -7.65
N GLY A 311 -1.57 5.73 -8.48
CA GLY A 311 -1.39 5.61 -9.93
C GLY A 311 -0.39 4.51 -10.29
N ASN A 312 0.57 4.77 -11.18
CA ASN A 312 1.62 3.83 -11.56
C ASN A 312 2.88 3.91 -10.69
N PHE A 313 2.85 4.65 -9.58
CA PHE A 313 3.99 4.79 -8.67
C PHE A 313 4.57 3.43 -8.27
N ASN A 314 5.89 3.30 -8.35
CA ASN A 314 6.63 2.14 -7.89
C ASN A 314 6.83 2.24 -6.36
N PRO A 315 6.11 1.43 -5.57
CA PRO A 315 6.04 1.62 -4.13
C PRO A 315 7.25 1.05 -3.38
N GLY A 316 8.14 0.29 -4.03
CA GLY A 316 9.14 -0.55 -3.34
C GLY A 316 10.02 0.20 -2.33
N LYS A 317 10.59 1.34 -2.74
CA LYS A 317 11.42 2.17 -1.85
C LYS A 317 10.61 2.82 -0.74
N GLU A 318 9.43 3.35 -1.07
CA GLU A 318 8.59 4.05 -0.10
C GLU A 318 8.00 3.09 0.94
N ILE A 319 7.73 1.83 0.58
CA ILE A 319 7.37 0.77 1.53
C ILE A 319 8.48 0.59 2.56
N ALA A 320 9.73 0.42 2.12
CA ALA A 320 10.86 0.21 3.03
C ALA A 320 11.07 1.43 3.96
N VAL A 321 11.01 2.64 3.42
CA VAL A 321 11.13 3.88 4.19
C VAL A 321 9.99 4.02 5.20
N THR A 322 8.75 3.73 4.79
CA THR A 322 7.58 3.82 5.66
C THR A 322 7.61 2.76 6.76
N GLN A 323 8.03 1.53 6.44
CA GLN A 323 8.21 0.46 7.43
C GLN A 323 9.27 0.82 8.48
N ALA A 324 10.40 1.40 8.07
CA ALA A 324 11.43 1.85 9.01
C ALA A 324 10.87 2.88 9.99
N LYS A 325 10.13 3.89 9.49
CA LYS A 325 9.48 4.90 10.33
C LYS A 325 8.41 4.31 11.26
N ILE A 326 7.61 3.36 10.77
CA ILE A 326 6.66 2.63 11.62
C ILE A 326 7.41 1.91 12.76
N GLN A 327 8.53 1.27 12.46
CA GLN A 327 9.31 0.56 13.47
C GLN A 327 9.95 1.50 14.50
N GLU A 328 10.25 2.76 14.13
CA GLU A 328 10.71 3.80 15.06
C GLU A 328 9.58 4.29 15.99
N LEU A 329 8.34 4.32 15.50
CA LEU A 329 7.16 4.75 16.26
C LEU A 329 6.60 3.64 17.18
N LEU A 330 6.85 2.38 16.82
CA LEU A 330 6.47 1.23 17.62
C LEU A 330 7.59 0.88 18.62
N ASP A 331 7.22 0.28 19.76
CA ASP A 331 8.22 -0.25 20.69
C ASP A 331 9.11 -1.31 20.00
N HIS A 332 10.39 -1.42 20.39
CA HIS A 332 11.37 -2.33 19.76
C HIS A 332 10.92 -3.81 19.70
N ASP A 333 10.04 -4.24 20.60
CA ASP A 333 9.51 -5.61 20.66
C ASP A 333 8.21 -5.79 19.86
N SER A 334 7.60 -4.70 19.40
CA SER A 334 6.39 -4.74 18.60
C SER A 334 6.67 -5.29 17.20
N HIS A 335 5.77 -6.16 16.74
CA HIS A 335 5.81 -6.75 15.41
C HIS A 335 4.54 -6.39 14.64
N LEU A 336 4.69 -6.04 13.36
CA LEU A 336 3.58 -5.77 12.48
C LEU A 336 3.13 -7.05 11.76
N PHE A 337 1.91 -7.49 12.02
CA PHE A 337 1.33 -8.67 11.38
C PHE A 337 0.57 -8.30 10.10
N PHE A 338 0.51 -9.22 9.15
CA PHE A 338 -0.30 -9.09 7.93
C PHE A 338 -1.28 -10.25 7.92
N VAL A 339 -2.58 -9.93 7.95
CA VAL A 339 -3.67 -10.89 7.99
C VAL A 339 -4.43 -10.78 6.68
N LEU A 340 -4.60 -11.91 5.98
CA LEU A 340 -5.35 -12.00 4.74
C LEU A 340 -6.53 -12.94 4.93
N ASP A 341 -7.73 -12.37 5.00
CA ASP A 341 -8.98 -13.12 5.11
C ASP A 341 -9.55 -13.49 3.74
N GLU A 342 -10.33 -14.57 3.72
CA GLU A 342 -10.97 -15.10 2.51
C GLU A 342 -9.99 -15.39 1.35
N ALA A 343 -8.72 -15.69 1.66
CA ALA A 343 -7.65 -15.91 0.69
C ALA A 343 -7.95 -16.99 -0.36
N GLN A 344 -8.78 -17.98 -0.01
CA GLN A 344 -9.22 -19.02 -0.94
C GLN A 344 -10.01 -18.47 -2.12
N GLN A 345 -10.64 -17.30 -2.00
CA GLN A 345 -11.40 -16.68 -3.08
C GLN A 345 -10.48 -16.21 -4.20
N ALA A 346 -9.32 -15.60 -3.87
CA ALA A 346 -8.30 -15.23 -4.85
C ALA A 346 -7.73 -16.47 -5.57
N ALA A 347 -7.45 -17.54 -4.81
CA ALA A 347 -6.92 -18.79 -5.36
C ALA A 347 -7.88 -19.45 -6.36
N ARG A 348 -9.19 -19.33 -6.16
CA ARG A 348 -10.21 -19.85 -7.09
C ARG A 348 -10.35 -19.00 -8.35
N LYS A 349 -10.17 -17.68 -8.24
CA LYS A 349 -10.43 -16.73 -9.32
C LYS A 349 -9.36 -16.74 -10.42
N PHE A 350 -8.11 -17.11 -10.11
CA PHE A 350 -6.98 -17.02 -11.05
C PHE A 350 -6.31 -18.36 -11.40
N CYS A 351 -7.05 -19.46 -11.38
CA CYS A 351 -6.48 -20.80 -11.57
C CYS A 351 -5.76 -21.03 -12.92
N GLY A 352 -6.03 -20.24 -13.98
CA GLY A 352 -5.32 -20.33 -15.27
C GLY A 352 -4.21 -19.28 -15.47
N ALA A 353 -4.21 -18.20 -14.68
CA ALA A 353 -3.31 -17.07 -14.90
C ALA A 353 -1.92 -17.26 -14.28
N PHE A 354 -1.78 -18.23 -13.37
CA PHE A 354 -0.53 -18.51 -12.64
C PHE A 354 -0.12 -19.99 -12.68
N ASP A 355 -0.78 -20.81 -13.50
CA ASP A 355 -0.48 -22.23 -13.65
C ASP A 355 0.25 -22.44 -14.98
N ALA A 356 1.58 -22.36 -14.97
CA ALA A 356 2.40 -22.56 -16.17
C ALA A 356 2.53 -24.03 -16.58
N GLU A 357 2.41 -24.95 -15.63
CA GLU A 357 2.45 -26.39 -15.88
C GLU A 357 1.33 -27.09 -15.08
N PRO A 358 0.66 -28.12 -15.63
CA PRO A 358 -0.31 -28.92 -14.89
C PRO A 358 0.29 -29.47 -13.58
N GLY A 359 -0.24 -29.03 -12.44
CA GLY A 359 0.21 -29.45 -11.11
C GLY A 359 1.27 -28.55 -10.46
N LYS A 360 1.83 -27.55 -11.16
CA LYS A 360 2.63 -26.47 -10.55
C LYS A 360 1.82 -25.18 -10.47
N ARG A 361 1.30 -24.91 -9.28
CA ARG A 361 0.63 -23.64 -8.98
C ARG A 361 1.65 -22.61 -8.55
N HIS A 362 1.71 -21.48 -9.24
CA HIS A 362 2.50 -20.33 -8.79
C HIS A 362 1.65 -19.42 -7.89
N PRO A 363 2.22 -18.89 -6.79
CA PRO A 363 1.46 -18.04 -5.89
C PRO A 363 1.14 -16.70 -6.56
N LEU A 364 -0.07 -16.18 -6.34
CA LEU A 364 -0.49 -14.83 -6.79
C LEU A 364 0.46 -13.73 -6.27
N LEU A 365 1.02 -13.95 -5.08
CA LEU A 365 1.98 -13.09 -4.41
C LEU A 365 3.32 -13.81 -4.27
N LEU A 366 4.38 -13.25 -4.85
CA LEU A 366 5.75 -13.72 -4.60
C LEU A 366 6.26 -13.21 -3.24
N LYS A 367 7.35 -13.85 -2.79
CA LYS A 367 7.77 -14.00 -1.39
C LYS A 367 8.10 -12.74 -0.60
#